data_AF-A0A2V9BAJ4-F1
#
_entry.id   AF-A0A2V9BAJ4-F1
#
_cell.length_a   1.000
_cell.length_b   1.000
_cell.length_c   1.000
_cell.angle_alpha   90.00
_cell.angle_beta   90.00
_cell.angle_gamma   90.00
#
_symmetry.space_group_name_H-M   'P 1'
#
loop_
_entity.id
_entity.type
_entity.pdbx_description
1 polymer ?
#
loop_
_entity_poly.entity_id
_entity_poly.type
_entity_poly.pdbx_seq_one_letter_code
_entity_poly.pdbx_strand_id
1 'polypeptide(L)'
;MRTPYEKKPKLASTVIFRAPTGSRGGVPWWMWAGLAALVLLSVYSVQDTRRIENELRLAQEQAALVAREREEMGKKVALAQRERSIVMDQASVQIAIPAVSKDVPAMRAYWHAQLGIVVAGANIPAPPSNRALQLWLIPRAAGSKPLSAGLLEQRPGGSCVGLVPEPQITMSDTKALAITEEPAGGSAQPTSSPRWVGGVT
;
A
#
# COMPACT_ATOMS: atom_id res chain seq x y z
N MET A 1 13.22 -101.99 90.80
CA MET A 1 12.51 -100.88 91.49
C MET A 1 11.77 -100.06 90.43
N ARG A 2 10.58 -99.56 90.77
CA ARG A 2 9.48 -99.10 89.90
C ARG A 2 9.86 -98.08 88.81
N THR A 3 9.23 -98.19 87.64
CA THR A 3 9.10 -97.16 86.60
C THR A 3 8.36 -95.92 87.13
N PRO A 4 8.47 -94.74 86.48
CA PRO A 4 7.38 -94.43 85.55
C PRO A 4 7.76 -93.64 84.28
N TYR A 5 6.94 -93.95 83.28
CA TYR A 5 6.55 -93.21 82.09
C TYR A 5 6.42 -91.68 82.29
N GLU A 6 6.97 -90.87 81.39
CA GLU A 6 6.66 -89.44 81.29
C GLU A 6 6.20 -89.06 79.87
N LYS A 7 5.07 -88.37 79.82
CA LYS A 7 4.27 -88.03 78.63
C LYS A 7 4.97 -86.99 77.76
N LYS A 8 4.96 -87.20 76.45
CA LYS A 8 5.29 -86.16 75.46
C LYS A 8 4.09 -85.22 75.23
N PRO A 9 4.24 -83.89 75.35
CA PRO A 9 3.31 -82.97 74.70
C PRO A 9 3.73 -82.69 73.25
N LYS A 10 2.81 -82.89 72.32
CA LYS A 10 2.91 -82.44 70.92
C LYS A 10 2.86 -80.91 70.91
N LEU A 11 3.93 -80.25 70.47
CA LEU A 11 3.92 -78.82 70.20
C LEU A 11 3.55 -78.59 68.73
N ALA A 12 2.52 -77.78 68.54
CA ALA A 12 1.96 -77.39 67.27
C ALA A 12 3.04 -76.75 66.37
N SER A 13 3.18 -77.27 65.16
CA SER A 13 3.98 -76.67 64.10
C SER A 13 3.25 -75.44 63.57
N THR A 14 3.62 -74.27 64.08
CA THR A 14 3.25 -72.97 63.50
C THR A 14 3.90 -72.85 62.13
N VAL A 15 3.11 -72.97 61.07
CA VAL A 15 3.53 -72.66 59.71
C VAL A 15 3.69 -71.13 59.61
N ILE A 16 4.93 -70.66 59.64
CA ILE A 16 5.24 -69.25 59.39
C ILE A 16 5.13 -69.00 57.90
N PHE A 17 4.07 -68.30 57.49
CA PHE A 17 3.92 -67.77 56.14
C PHE A 17 4.95 -66.65 55.93
N ARG A 18 6.04 -66.93 55.23
CA ARG A 18 7.02 -65.92 54.83
C ARG A 18 6.44 -65.12 53.67
N ALA A 19 6.02 -63.89 53.93
CA ALA A 19 5.63 -62.97 52.86
C ALA A 19 6.79 -62.80 51.87
N PRO A 20 6.53 -62.75 50.54
CA PRO A 20 7.55 -62.45 49.56
C PRO A 20 8.05 -61.02 49.83
N THR A 21 9.30 -60.89 50.28
CA THR A 21 9.99 -59.60 50.29
C THR A 21 10.31 -59.24 48.85
N GLY A 22 9.33 -58.64 48.17
CA GLY A 22 9.59 -57.93 46.92
C GLY A 22 10.60 -56.83 47.22
N SER A 23 11.75 -56.88 46.57
CA SER A 23 12.70 -55.77 46.57
C SER A 23 11.95 -54.51 46.15
N ARG A 24 11.80 -53.54 47.06
CA ARG A 24 11.52 -52.16 46.67
C ARG A 24 12.78 -51.64 45.97
N GLY A 25 12.99 -52.07 44.74
CA GLY A 25 13.99 -51.51 43.85
C GLY A 25 13.56 -50.08 43.58
N GLY A 26 14.27 -49.12 44.17
CA GLY A 26 14.09 -47.71 43.82
C GLY A 26 14.22 -47.55 42.30
N VAL A 27 13.49 -46.59 41.75
CA VAL A 27 13.56 -46.26 40.32
C VAL A 27 15.04 -46.12 39.93
N PRO A 28 15.55 -46.94 38.99
CA PRO A 28 16.93 -46.83 38.60
C PRO A 28 17.18 -45.49 37.92
N TRP A 29 18.30 -44.86 38.26
CA TRP A 29 18.63 -43.47 37.91
C TRP A 29 18.57 -43.18 36.39
N TRP A 30 18.77 -44.19 35.53
CA TRP A 30 18.68 -44.05 34.08
C TRP A 30 17.25 -43.74 33.58
N MET A 31 16.20 -44.12 34.32
CA MET A 31 14.82 -43.72 33.96
C MET A 31 14.61 -42.21 34.12
N TRP A 32 15.21 -41.61 35.15
CA TRP A 32 15.20 -40.16 35.33
C TRP A 32 15.96 -39.44 34.22
N ALA A 33 17.06 -40.02 33.73
CA ALA A 33 17.78 -39.50 32.57
C ALA A 33 16.92 -39.57 31.28
N GLY A 34 16.18 -40.66 31.06
CA GLY A 34 15.26 -40.80 29.92
C GLY A 34 14.10 -39.78 29.97
N LEU A 35 13.52 -39.56 31.16
CA LEU A 35 12.48 -38.55 31.34
C LEU A 35 13.01 -37.13 31.10
N ALA A 36 14.19 -36.80 31.62
CA ALA A 36 14.83 -35.50 31.39
C ALA A 36 15.10 -35.27 29.89
N ALA A 37 15.56 -36.30 29.18
CA ALA A 37 15.78 -36.23 27.73
C ALA A 37 14.47 -35.98 26.96
N LEU A 38 13.36 -36.62 27.33
CA LEU A 38 12.05 -36.39 26.72
C LEU A 38 11.52 -34.97 26.97
N VAL A 39 11.70 -34.45 28.19
CA VAL A 39 11.32 -33.06 28.52
C VAL A 39 12.17 -32.08 27.71
N LEU A 40 13.48 -32.28 27.62
CA LEU A 40 14.36 -31.45 26.80
C LEU A 40 13.97 -31.48 25.32
N LEU A 41 13.66 -32.66 24.78
CA LEU A 41 13.18 -32.83 23.41
C LEU A 41 11.86 -32.11 23.17
N SER A 42 10.91 -32.22 24.11
CA SER A 42 9.61 -31.53 24.03
C SER A 42 9.79 -30.01 24.06
N VAL A 43 10.63 -29.49 24.96
CA VAL A 43 10.93 -28.06 25.05
C VAL A 43 11.61 -27.57 23.77
N TYR A 44 12.58 -28.33 23.24
CA TYR A 44 13.26 -28.02 22.00
C TYR A 44 12.29 -27.99 20.81
N SER A 45 11.40 -28.97 20.70
CA SER A 45 10.39 -29.04 19.64
C SER A 45 9.43 -27.85 19.69
N VAL A 46 8.96 -27.45 20.87
CA VAL A 46 8.09 -26.26 21.03
C VAL A 46 8.83 -24.98 20.64
N GLN A 47 10.11 -24.87 20.96
CA GLN A 47 10.91 -23.71 20.56
C GLN A 47 11.09 -23.65 19.03
N ASP A 48 11.31 -24.80 18.39
CA ASP A 48 11.50 -24.88 16.94
C ASP A 48 10.22 -24.54 16.17
N THR A 49 9.07 -25.07 16.61
CA THR A 49 7.76 -24.68 16.06
C THR A 49 7.51 -23.18 16.19
N ARG A 50 7.82 -22.58 17.35
CA ARG A 50 7.70 -21.13 17.53
C ARG A 50 8.63 -20.33 16.63
N ARG A 51 9.85 -20.82 16.37
CA ARG A 51 10.79 -20.16 15.44
C ARG A 51 10.24 -20.17 14.01
N ILE A 52 9.77 -21.32 13.55
CA ILE A 52 9.21 -21.47 12.20
C ILE A 52 7.94 -20.62 12.02
N GLU A 53 7.05 -20.58 13.02
CA GLU A 53 5.87 -19.71 13.00
C GLU A 53 6.27 -18.23 12.93
N ASN A 54 7.28 -17.82 13.69
CA ASN A 54 7.79 -16.44 13.66
C ASN A 54 8.43 -16.10 12.31
N GLU A 55 9.26 -16.99 11.76
CA GLU A 55 9.88 -16.80 10.43
C GLU A 55 8.83 -16.74 9.33
N LEU A 56 7.81 -17.61 9.38
CA LEU A 56 6.71 -17.60 8.43
C LEU A 56 5.90 -16.29 8.53
N ARG A 57 5.62 -15.84 9.75
CA ARG A 57 4.92 -14.57 9.97
C ARG A 57 5.74 -13.39 9.45
N LEU A 58 7.04 -13.35 9.72
CA LEU A 58 7.93 -12.32 9.19
C LEU A 58 7.99 -12.36 7.65
N ALA A 59 8.08 -13.54 7.05
CA ALA A 59 8.07 -13.70 5.61
C ALA A 59 6.74 -13.25 4.98
N GLN A 60 5.60 -13.56 5.62
CA GLN A 60 4.28 -13.09 5.19
C GLN A 60 4.14 -11.57 5.31
N GLU A 61 4.62 -10.98 6.41
CA GLU A 61 4.64 -9.52 6.61
C GLU A 61 5.48 -8.84 5.53
N GLN A 62 6.69 -9.36 5.23
CA GLN A 62 7.53 -8.85 4.15
C GLN A 62 6.88 -9.00 2.77
N ALA A 63 6.28 -10.15 2.48
CA ALA A 63 5.57 -10.38 1.23
C ALA A 63 4.39 -9.41 1.06
N ALA A 64 3.66 -9.11 2.15
CA ALA A 64 2.57 -8.15 2.14
C ALA A 64 3.06 -6.72 1.87
N LEU A 65 4.21 -6.32 2.44
CA LEU A 65 4.82 -5.02 2.14
C LEU A 65 5.24 -4.91 0.68
N VAL A 66 5.94 -5.90 0.15
CA VAL A 66 6.35 -5.94 -1.26
C VAL A 66 5.14 -5.95 -2.18
N ALA A 67 4.06 -6.66 -1.83
CA ALA A 67 2.83 -6.66 -2.60
C ALA A 67 2.18 -5.26 -2.65
N ARG A 68 2.14 -4.53 -1.53
CA ARG A 68 1.64 -3.15 -1.47
C ARG A 68 2.49 -2.20 -2.31
N GLU A 69 3.81 -2.27 -2.20
CA GLU A 69 4.71 -1.45 -3.01
C GLU A 69 4.52 -1.72 -4.51
N ARG A 70 4.37 -2.99 -4.90
CA ARG A 70 4.07 -3.36 -6.30
C ARG A 70 2.74 -2.80 -6.78
N GLU A 71 1.71 -2.82 -5.94
CA GLU A 71 0.40 -2.26 -6.28
C GLU A 71 0.49 -0.73 -6.48
N GLU A 72 1.18 -0.02 -5.59
CA GLU A 72 1.41 1.42 -5.71
C GLU A 72 2.21 1.77 -6.96
N MET A 73 3.29 1.03 -7.24
CA MET A 73 4.08 1.20 -8.45
C MET A 73 3.25 0.89 -9.71
N GLY A 74 2.42 -0.14 -9.68
CA GLY A 74 1.48 -0.48 -10.75
C GLY A 74 0.48 0.65 -11.02
N LYS A 75 -0.08 1.27 -9.97
CA LYS A 75 -0.95 2.45 -10.09
C LYS A 75 -0.22 3.64 -10.72
N LYS A 76 1.00 3.93 -10.27
CA LYS A 76 1.81 5.02 -10.84
C LYS A 76 2.13 4.79 -12.32
N VAL A 77 2.50 3.56 -12.69
CA VAL A 77 2.74 3.19 -14.09
C VAL A 77 1.46 3.27 -14.90
N ALA A 78 0.32 2.82 -14.36
CA ALA A 78 -0.97 2.91 -15.06
C ALA A 78 -1.39 4.37 -15.30
N LEU A 79 -1.18 5.27 -14.33
CA LEU A 79 -1.42 6.71 -14.50
C LEU A 79 -0.51 7.30 -15.58
N ALA A 80 0.80 7.05 -15.50
CA ALA A 80 1.76 7.53 -16.49
C ALA A 80 1.49 6.98 -17.90
N GLN A 81 1.07 5.71 -18.00
CA GLN A 81 0.68 5.08 -19.25
C GLN A 81 -0.62 5.70 -19.78
N ARG A 82 -1.57 6.04 -18.91
CA ARG A 82 -2.81 6.73 -19.29
C ARG A 82 -2.51 8.11 -19.84
N GLU A 83 -1.70 8.91 -19.16
CA GLU A 83 -1.22 10.21 -19.66
C GLU A 83 -0.58 10.09 -21.05
N ARG A 84 0.30 9.09 -21.23
CA ARG A 84 0.93 8.82 -22.52
C ARG A 84 -0.09 8.43 -23.59
N SER A 85 -1.06 7.58 -23.25
CA SER A 85 -2.09 7.19 -24.21
C SER A 85 -2.93 8.40 -24.65
N ILE A 86 -3.27 9.33 -23.75
CA ILE A 86 -3.99 10.56 -24.13
C ILE A 86 -3.19 11.38 -25.14
N VAL A 87 -1.89 11.58 -24.90
CA VAL A 87 -1.06 12.42 -25.78
C VAL A 87 -0.77 11.72 -27.12
N MET A 88 -0.67 10.39 -27.12
CA MET A 88 -0.33 9.60 -28.31
C MET A 88 -1.53 9.08 -29.08
N ASP A 89 -2.74 9.11 -28.51
CA ASP A 89 -3.95 8.67 -29.19
C ASP A 89 -4.31 9.69 -30.27
N GLN A 90 -4.47 9.19 -31.48
CA GLN A 90 -4.85 9.97 -32.65
C GLN A 90 -6.25 10.59 -32.51
N ALA A 91 -7.09 10.08 -31.60
CA ALA A 91 -8.39 10.64 -31.26
C ALA A 91 -8.32 11.92 -30.40
N SER A 92 -7.15 12.27 -29.86
CA SER A 92 -6.98 13.50 -29.07
C SER A 92 -6.93 14.73 -29.97
N VAL A 93 -7.80 15.69 -29.70
CA VAL A 93 -7.79 16.97 -30.41
C VAL A 93 -6.79 17.91 -29.75
N GLN A 94 -5.77 18.32 -30.53
CA GLN A 94 -4.80 19.30 -30.09
C GLN A 94 -5.38 20.72 -30.23
N ILE A 95 -5.36 21.47 -29.14
CA ILE A 95 -5.79 22.87 -29.08
C ILE A 95 -4.58 23.74 -28.75
N ALA A 96 -4.28 24.72 -29.59
CA ALA A 96 -3.23 25.69 -29.31
C ALA A 96 -3.74 26.73 -28.29
N ILE A 97 -2.98 26.97 -27.22
CA ILE A 97 -3.25 28.01 -26.24
C ILE A 97 -2.13 29.07 -26.33
N PRO A 98 -2.24 30.04 -27.25
CA PRO A 98 -1.27 31.11 -27.37
C PRO A 98 -1.20 31.95 -26.10
N ALA A 99 0.00 32.45 -25.79
CA ALA A 99 0.18 33.46 -24.77
C ALA A 99 -0.40 34.79 -25.25
N VAL A 100 -0.98 35.55 -24.32
CA VAL A 100 -1.48 36.91 -24.58
C VAL A 100 -0.31 37.88 -24.76
N SER A 101 0.78 37.68 -24.02
CA SER A 101 2.05 38.40 -24.23
C SER A 101 2.95 37.62 -25.20
N LYS A 102 3.69 38.34 -26.06
CA LYS A 102 4.67 37.78 -27.00
C LYS A 102 5.93 37.25 -26.31
N ASP A 103 6.18 37.66 -25.07
CA ASP A 103 7.41 37.34 -24.34
C ASP A 103 7.36 35.98 -23.63
N VAL A 104 6.22 35.28 -23.75
CA VAL A 104 5.97 34.02 -23.05
C VAL A 104 5.61 32.96 -24.09
N PRO A 105 6.15 31.72 -24.00
CA PRO A 105 5.83 30.68 -24.97
C PRO A 105 4.38 30.23 -24.86
N ALA A 106 3.85 29.75 -26.00
CA ALA A 106 2.51 29.18 -26.08
C ALA A 106 2.44 27.81 -25.37
N MET A 107 1.25 27.47 -24.89
CA MET A 107 0.92 26.16 -24.35
C MET A 107 0.06 25.38 -25.34
N ARG A 108 -0.07 24.08 -25.13
CA ARG A 108 -0.92 23.19 -25.92
C ARG A 108 -1.81 22.40 -24.98
N ALA A 109 -3.06 22.21 -25.37
CA ALA A 109 -3.94 21.23 -24.75
C ALA A 109 -4.17 20.06 -25.71
N TYR A 110 -4.36 18.89 -25.14
CA TYR A 110 -4.82 17.69 -25.82
C TYR A 110 -6.10 17.25 -25.13
N TRP A 111 -7.22 17.30 -25.86
CA TRP A 111 -8.52 16.93 -25.35
C TRP A 111 -8.89 15.55 -25.87
N HIS A 112 -9.19 14.63 -24.97
CA HIS A 112 -9.70 13.30 -25.28
C HIS A 112 -11.07 13.07 -24.62
N ALA A 113 -12.06 12.66 -25.41
CA ALA A 113 -13.46 12.57 -24.95
C ALA A 113 -13.66 11.66 -23.72
N GLN A 114 -12.87 10.60 -23.59
CA GLN A 114 -13.00 9.61 -22.51
C GLN A 114 -11.91 9.70 -21.43
N LEU A 115 -10.81 10.40 -21.72
CA LEU A 115 -9.61 10.37 -20.88
C LEU A 115 -9.29 11.73 -20.26
N GLY A 116 -9.95 12.79 -20.73
CA GLY A 116 -9.85 14.13 -20.16
C GLY A 116 -8.96 15.06 -20.98
N ILE A 117 -8.42 16.07 -20.32
CA ILE A 117 -7.63 17.14 -20.93
C ILE A 117 -6.22 17.11 -20.35
N VAL A 118 -5.21 17.10 -21.20
CA VAL A 118 -3.82 17.33 -20.81
C VAL A 118 -3.39 18.68 -21.36
N VAL A 119 -2.92 19.57 -20.50
CA VAL A 119 -2.29 20.82 -20.91
C VAL A 119 -0.80 20.74 -20.64
N ALA A 120 0.01 21.12 -21.62
CA ALA A 120 1.46 21.11 -21.51
C ALA A 120 2.09 22.34 -22.18
N GLY A 121 3.12 22.88 -21.54
CA GLY A 121 3.98 23.93 -22.07
C GLY A 121 5.44 23.64 -21.75
N ALA A 122 6.34 24.16 -22.60
CA ALA A 122 7.78 24.12 -22.39
C ALA A 122 8.30 25.55 -22.23
N ASN A 123 9.33 25.72 -21.40
CA ASN A 123 9.91 27.02 -21.05
C ASN A 123 8.89 28.02 -20.47
N ILE A 124 7.93 27.52 -19.69
CA ILE A 124 6.91 28.35 -19.03
C ILE A 124 7.52 28.97 -17.77
N PRO A 125 7.53 30.31 -17.63
CA PRO A 125 8.03 30.98 -16.44
C PRO A 125 7.29 30.50 -15.19
N ALA A 126 8.04 30.20 -14.13
CA ALA A 126 7.45 29.86 -12.84
C ALA A 126 6.67 31.05 -12.29
N PRO A 127 5.43 30.86 -11.80
CA PRO A 127 4.73 31.91 -11.07
C PRO A 127 5.47 32.22 -9.76
N PRO A 128 5.21 33.39 -9.14
CA PRO A 128 5.71 33.72 -7.81
C PRO A 128 5.36 32.64 -6.78
N SER A 129 6.14 32.50 -5.70
CA SER A 129 6.01 31.41 -4.72
C SER A 129 4.64 31.29 -4.04
N ASN A 130 3.84 32.35 -4.03
CA ASN A 130 2.50 32.38 -3.47
C ASN A 130 1.38 32.25 -4.53
N ARG A 131 1.73 31.92 -5.77
CA ARG A 131 0.80 31.82 -6.90
C ARG A 131 0.98 30.51 -7.67
N ALA A 132 -0.08 30.11 -8.34
CA ALA A 132 -0.12 28.93 -9.18
C ALA A 132 -0.81 29.26 -10.51
N LEU A 133 -0.47 28.53 -11.56
CA LEU A 133 -1.19 28.62 -12.82
C LEU A 133 -2.45 27.76 -12.74
N GLN A 134 -3.59 28.28 -13.15
CA GLN A 134 -4.86 27.57 -13.12
C GLN A 134 -5.49 27.56 -14.51
N LEU A 135 -5.98 26.39 -14.92
CA LEU A 135 -6.70 26.20 -16.17
C LEU A 135 -8.20 26.42 -15.96
N TRP A 136 -8.83 27.06 -16.94
CA TRP A 136 -10.25 27.34 -16.98
C TRP A 136 -10.87 26.84 -18.28
N LEU A 137 -12.03 26.20 -18.16
CA LEU A 137 -12.89 25.89 -19.29
C LEU A 137 -13.91 27.02 -19.43
N ILE A 138 -13.92 27.68 -20.60
CA ILE A 138 -14.86 28.76 -20.89
C ILE A 138 -16.04 28.17 -21.66
N PRO A 139 -17.26 28.14 -21.09
CA PRO A 139 -18.43 27.62 -21.79
C PRO A 139 -18.81 28.47 -23.00
N ARG A 140 -19.45 27.85 -24.00
CA ARG A 140 -19.97 28.51 -25.20
C ARG A 140 -21.26 29.28 -24.94
N ALA A 141 -22.05 28.85 -23.97
CA ALA A 141 -23.25 29.54 -23.54
C ALA A 141 -22.92 30.97 -23.06
N ALA A 142 -23.64 31.95 -23.59
CA ALA A 142 -23.42 33.36 -23.26
C ALA A 142 -23.75 33.62 -21.78
N GLY A 143 -22.87 34.38 -21.10
CA GLY A 143 -23.04 34.72 -19.68
C GLY A 143 -22.64 33.62 -18.69
N SER A 144 -22.20 32.45 -19.17
CA SER A 144 -21.69 31.40 -18.29
C SER A 144 -20.33 31.79 -17.67
N LYS A 145 -20.16 31.44 -16.41
CA LYS A 145 -18.91 31.67 -15.68
C LYS A 145 -17.84 30.64 -16.10
N PRO A 146 -16.55 31.03 -16.13
CA PRO A 146 -15.46 30.07 -16.31
C PRO A 146 -15.50 28.98 -15.25
N LEU A 147 -15.25 27.74 -15.69
CA LEU A 147 -15.20 26.56 -14.84
C LEU A 147 -13.74 26.23 -14.52
N SER A 148 -13.43 26.05 -13.24
CA SER A 148 -12.09 25.65 -12.82
C SER A 148 -11.79 24.24 -13.31
N ALA A 149 -10.70 24.10 -14.06
CA ALA A 149 -10.23 22.81 -14.57
C ALA A 149 -9.05 22.25 -13.76
N GLY A 150 -8.56 22.99 -12.76
CA GLY A 150 -7.46 22.56 -11.90
C GLY A 150 -6.17 23.37 -12.07
N LEU A 151 -5.23 23.13 -11.16
CA LEU A 151 -3.93 23.78 -11.14
C LEU A 151 -2.95 23.07 -12.07
N LEU A 152 -2.06 23.85 -12.67
CA LEU A 152 -0.94 23.34 -13.46
C LEU A 152 0.29 23.20 -12.57
N GLU A 153 0.98 22.08 -12.73
CA GLU A 153 2.21 21.79 -12.01
C GLU A 153 3.42 22.26 -12.81
N GLN A 154 4.33 22.96 -12.14
CA GLN A 154 5.64 23.29 -12.69
C GLN A 154 6.60 22.13 -12.43
N ARG A 155 7.28 21.67 -13.48
CA ARG A 155 8.30 20.62 -13.45
C ARG A 155 9.69 21.21 -13.63
N PRO A 156 10.73 20.48 -13.18
CA PRO A 156 12.12 20.85 -13.46
C PRO A 156 12.35 21.09 -14.96
N GLY A 157 13.17 22.09 -15.29
CA GLY A 157 13.47 22.46 -16.69
C GLY A 157 12.43 23.36 -17.36
N GLY A 158 11.51 23.97 -16.60
CA GLY A 158 10.54 24.94 -17.12
C GLY A 158 9.38 24.31 -17.89
N SER A 159 9.15 23.00 -17.71
CA SER A 159 7.95 22.36 -18.24
C SER A 159 6.79 22.59 -17.29
N CYS A 160 5.62 22.91 -17.83
CA CYS A 160 4.39 23.04 -17.05
C CYS A 160 3.34 22.10 -17.60
N VAL A 161 2.70 21.29 -16.73
CA VAL A 161 1.71 20.29 -17.13
C VAL A 161 0.51 20.30 -16.18
N GLY A 162 -0.69 20.11 -16.72
CA GLY A 162 -1.89 19.82 -15.94
C GLY A 162 -2.72 18.72 -16.58
N LEU A 163 -3.37 17.91 -15.74
CA LEU A 163 -4.26 16.83 -16.15
C LEU A 163 -5.65 17.07 -15.55
N VAL A 164 -6.68 17.02 -16.41
CA VAL A 164 -8.09 17.14 -16.04
C VAL A 164 -8.78 15.84 -16.46
N PRO A 165 -8.85 14.82 -15.59
CA PRO A 165 -9.34 13.49 -15.99
C PRO A 165 -10.82 13.49 -16.37
N GLU A 166 -11.64 14.33 -15.73
CA GLU A 166 -13.08 14.43 -15.96
C GLU A 166 -13.48 15.91 -16.11
N PRO A 167 -13.46 16.46 -17.33
CA PRO A 167 -13.85 17.85 -17.55
C PRO A 167 -15.34 18.04 -17.29
N GLN A 168 -15.69 19.14 -16.63
CA GLN A 168 -17.06 19.45 -16.21
C GLN A 168 -18.01 19.76 -17.38
N ILE A 169 -17.45 20.07 -18.55
CA ILE A 169 -18.18 20.34 -19.79
C ILE A 169 -17.53 19.59 -20.94
N THR A 170 -18.32 19.31 -21.98
CA THR A 170 -17.82 18.66 -23.19
C THR A 170 -17.01 19.65 -24.04
N MET A 171 -16.22 19.11 -24.97
CA MET A 171 -15.47 19.93 -25.92
C MET A 171 -16.40 20.81 -26.78
N SER A 172 -17.55 20.29 -27.23
CA SER A 172 -18.54 21.04 -28.02
C SER A 172 -19.16 22.21 -27.25
N ASP A 173 -19.35 22.04 -25.95
CA ASP A 173 -19.88 23.07 -25.05
C ASP A 173 -18.80 24.05 -24.57
N THR A 174 -17.53 23.77 -24.86
CA THR A 174 -16.40 24.63 -24.54
C THR A 174 -16.11 25.56 -25.72
N LYS A 175 -16.00 26.85 -25.44
CA LYS A 175 -15.61 27.88 -26.43
C LYS A 175 -14.12 28.11 -26.45
N ALA A 176 -13.49 28.10 -25.28
CA ALA A 176 -12.07 28.39 -25.15
C ALA A 176 -11.50 27.78 -23.86
N LEU A 177 -10.18 27.59 -23.86
CA LEU A 177 -9.37 27.31 -22.70
C LEU A 177 -8.62 28.59 -22.32
N ALA A 178 -8.57 28.90 -21.02
CA ALA A 178 -7.80 30.04 -20.52
C ALA A 178 -6.93 29.63 -19.33
N ILE A 179 -5.76 30.25 -19.21
CA ILE A 179 -4.84 30.01 -18.09
C ILE A 179 -4.54 31.34 -17.43
N THR A 180 -4.72 31.40 -16.12
CA THR A 180 -4.52 32.59 -15.29
C THR A 180 -3.53 32.30 -14.16
N GLU A 181 -3.07 33.35 -13.48
CA GLU A 181 -2.16 33.25 -12.35
C GLU A 181 -2.92 33.53 -11.05
N GLU A 182 -3.28 32.46 -10.35
CA GLU A 182 -4.15 32.46 -9.18
C GLU A 182 -3.33 32.31 -7.89
N PRO A 183 -3.92 32.52 -6.70
CA PRO A 183 -3.29 32.15 -5.44
C PRO A 183 -2.85 30.67 -5.44
N ALA A 184 -1.85 30.31 -4.62
CA ALA A 184 -1.28 28.96 -4.60
C ALA A 184 -2.30 27.81 -4.40
N GLY A 185 -3.43 28.07 -3.72
CA GLY A 185 -4.52 27.11 -3.55
C GLY A 185 -5.55 27.10 -4.68
N GLY A 186 -5.34 27.89 -5.73
CA GLY A 186 -6.30 28.15 -6.79
C GLY A 186 -7.42 29.10 -6.37
N SER A 187 -8.42 29.22 -7.25
CA SER A 187 -9.60 30.04 -7.04
C SER A 187 -10.85 29.37 -7.60
N ALA A 188 -12.01 29.73 -7.06
CA ALA A 188 -13.31 29.26 -7.56
C ALA A 188 -13.73 29.98 -8.85
N GLN A 189 -13.23 31.19 -9.06
CA GLN A 189 -13.40 32.01 -10.25
C GLN A 189 -12.08 32.74 -10.55
N PRO A 190 -11.80 33.10 -11.81
CA PRO A 190 -10.57 33.82 -12.16
C PRO A 190 -10.43 35.10 -11.34
N THR A 191 -9.32 35.27 -10.63
CA THR A 191 -9.00 36.51 -9.91
C THR A 191 -8.07 37.42 -10.71
N SER A 192 -7.45 36.89 -11.77
CA SER A 192 -6.54 37.60 -12.64
C SER A 192 -6.94 37.51 -14.12
N SER A 193 -6.38 38.41 -14.93
CA SER A 193 -6.58 38.36 -16.38
C SER A 193 -5.87 37.15 -16.99
N PRO A 194 -6.45 36.50 -18.02
CA PRO A 194 -5.80 35.37 -18.70
C PRO A 194 -4.44 35.74 -19.26
N ARG A 195 -3.44 34.90 -19.00
CA ARG A 195 -2.11 34.98 -19.61
C ARG A 195 -1.99 34.14 -20.87
N TRP A 196 -2.83 33.11 -21.00
CA TRP A 196 -2.99 32.32 -22.22
C TRP A 196 -4.47 32.08 -22.52
N VAL A 197 -4.85 32.11 -23.79
CA VAL A 197 -6.23 31.82 -24.24
C VAL A 197 -6.19 31.10 -25.58
N GLY A 198 -6.82 29.93 -25.67
CA GLY A 198 -6.94 29.13 -26.89
C GLY A 198 -8.40 28.84 -27.22
N GLY A 199 -8.82 29.11 -28.45
CA GLY A 199 -10.17 28.79 -28.91
C GLY A 199 -10.33 27.28 -29.13
N VAL A 200 -11.49 26.75 -28.75
CA VAL A 200 -11.90 25.37 -29.06
C VAL A 200 -12.84 25.45 -30.27
N THR A 201 -12.30 25.06 -31.43
CA THR A 201 -13.01 25.02 -32.72
C THR A 201 -13.61 23.67 -32.98
#